data_AF-X1H3Z3-F1
#
_entry.id   AF-X1H3Z3-F1
#
_cell.length_a   1.000
_cell.length_b   1.000
_cell.length_c   1.000
_cell.angle_alpha   90.00
_cell.angle_beta   90.00
_cell.angle_gamma   90.00
#
_symmetry.space_group_name_H-M   'P 1'
#
loop_
_entity.id
_entity.type
_entity.pdbx_description
1 polymer ?
#
loop_
_entity_poly.entity_id
_entity_poly.type
_entity_poly.pdbx_seq_one_letter_code
_entity_poly.pdbx_strand_id
1 'polypeptide(L)' 'MSATIRRNPSGKYFVSILVETDVQALPQTGSAVGIDVGLKEFAVLSDGTKYVNPKWLR' A
#
# COMPACT_ATOMS: atom_id res chain seq x y z
N MET A 1 9.54 14.14 -14.49
CA MET A 1 8.29 13.38 -14.75
C MET A 1 8.47 12.55 -16.01
N SER A 2 8.33 11.23 -15.91
CA SER A 2 8.42 10.31 -17.05
C SER A 2 7.27 9.30 -17.01
N ALA A 3 6.94 8.71 -18.15
CA ALA A 3 5.91 7.68 -18.25
C ALA A 3 6.40 6.50 -19.09
N THR A 4 6.16 5.28 -18.60
CA THR A 4 6.46 4.04 -19.31
C THR A 4 5.15 3.37 -19.70
N ILE A 5 4.97 3.14 -21.00
CA ILE A 5 3.80 2.45 -21.54
C ILE A 5 4.23 1.02 -21.92
N ARG A 6 3.54 0.02 -21.39
CA ARG A 6 3.76 -1.39 -21.74
C ARG A 6 2.47 -2.02 -22.24
N ARG A 7 2.55 -2.74 -23.36
CA ARG A 7 1.50 -3.63 -23.84
C ARG A 7 1.89 -5.08 -23.54
N ASN A 8 0.97 -5.87 -23.02
CA ASN A 8 1.19 -7.32 -22.86
C ASN A 8 0.64 -8.10 -24.07
N PRO A 9 0.98 -9.40 -24.23
CA PRO A 9 0.47 -10.22 -25.34
C PRO A 9 -1.06 -10.39 -25.37
N SER A 10 -1.76 -10.21 -24.24
CA SER A 10 -3.23 -10.20 -24.21
C SER A 10 -3.84 -8.88 -24.69
N GLY A 11 -3.02 -7.93 -25.15
CA GLY A 11 -3.44 -6.68 -25.75
C GLY A 11 -3.73 -5.56 -24.76
N LYS A 12 -3.62 -5.80 -23.45
CA LYS A 12 -3.83 -4.80 -22.40
C LYS A 12 -2.64 -3.84 -22.33
N TYR A 13 -2.93 -2.58 -22.11
CA TYR A 13 -1.93 -1.52 -21.89
C TYR A 13 -1.85 -1.17 -20.41
N PHE A 14 -0.64 -0.91 -19.95
CA PHE A 14 -0.34 -0.39 -18.61
C PHE A 14 0.52 0.86 -18.77
N VAL A 15 0.23 1.88 -17.98
CA VAL A 15 0.99 3.14 -17.94
C VAL A 15 1.49 3.34 -16.53
N SER A 16 2.80 3.46 -16.37
CA SER A 16 3.45 3.81 -15.11
C SER A 16 3.97 5.24 -15.23
N ILE A 17 3.58 6.12 -14.30
CA ILE A 17 4.03 7.52 -14.27
C ILE A 17 4.97 7.68 -13.09
N LEU A 18 6.19 8.14 -13.34
CA LEU A 18 7.16 8.48 -12.31
C LEU A 18 7.01 9.96 -11.95
N VAL A 19 6.72 10.20 -10.67
CA VAL A 19 6.58 11.54 -10.08
C VAL A 19 7.58 11.66 -8.95
N GLU A 20 8.25 12.81 -8.89
CA GLU A 20 9.02 13.23 -7.73
C GLU A 20 8.13 14.11 -6.88
N THR A 21 8.05 13.82 -5.58
CA THR A 21 7.28 14.61 -4.62
C THR A 21 8.09 14.77 -3.35
N ASP A 22 8.06 15.97 -2.80
CA ASP A 22 8.57 16.20 -1.45
C ASP A 22 7.60 15.56 -0.46
N VAL A 23 8.12 14.66 0.37
CA VAL A 23 7.37 14.06 1.48
C VAL A 23 7.70 14.85 2.74
N GLN A 24 6.74 15.64 3.21
CA GLN A 24 6.88 16.31 4.50
C GLN A 24 6.77 15.27 5.62
N ALA A 25 7.85 15.09 6.37
CA ALA A 25 7.85 14.22 7.54
C ALA A 25 6.94 14.81 8.62
N LEU A 26 6.01 14.00 9.12
CA LEU A 26 5.21 14.36 10.29
C LEU A 26 6.08 14.23 11.55
N PRO A 27 5.81 15.03 12.61
CA PRO A 27 6.48 14.86 13.89
C PRO A 27 6.30 13.44 14.44
N GLN A 28 7.36 12.86 15.00
CA GLN A 28 7.27 11.57 15.68
C GLN A 28 6.39 11.69 16.91
N THR A 29 5.50 10.72 17.12
CA THR A 29 4.59 10.68 18.28
C THR A 29 5.26 10.11 19.53
N GLY A 30 6.42 9.43 19.39
CA GLY A 30 7.08 8.69 20.46
C GLY A 30 6.35 7.40 20.88
N SER A 31 5.20 7.09 20.28
CA SER A 31 4.46 5.85 20.52
C SER A 31 4.96 4.73 19.62
N ALA A 32 4.87 3.48 20.09
CA ALA A 32 5.14 2.28 19.30
C ALA A 32 3.89 1.39 19.28
N VAL A 33 3.63 0.76 18.13
CA VAL A 33 2.53 -0.19 17.94
C VAL A 33 3.05 -1.42 17.19
N GLY A 34 2.76 -2.61 17.71
CA GLY A 34 3.04 -3.86 17.01
C GLY A 34 1.97 -4.11 15.96
N ILE A 35 2.36 -4.67 14.81
CA ILE A 35 1.45 -5.01 13.72
C ILE A 35 1.66 -6.49 13.35
N ASP A 36 0.63 -7.31 13.55
CA ASP A 36 0.55 -8.68 13.05
C ASP A 36 -0.27 -8.71 11.76
N VAL A 37 0.20 -9.40 10.73
CA VAL A 37 -0.42 -9.39 9.38
C VAL A 37 -0.83 -10.80 8.97
N GLY A 38 -2.02 -10.94 8.36
CA GLY A 38 -2.58 -12.25 8.09
C GLY A 38 -3.58 -12.33 6.92
N LEU A 39 -4.04 -13.55 6.66
CA LEU A 39 -5.01 -13.84 5.60
C LEU A 39 -6.47 -13.65 6.07
N LYS A 40 -6.73 -13.90 7.36
CA LYS A 40 -8.06 -13.73 7.96
C LYS A 40 -8.33 -12.26 8.26
N GLU A 41 -7.47 -11.66 9.08
CA GLU A 41 -7.41 -10.23 9.34
C GLU A 41 -6.21 -9.67 8.57
N PHE A 42 -6.36 -8.54 7.88
CA PHE A 42 -5.26 -7.92 7.15
C PHE A 42 -4.15 -7.44 8.09
N ALA A 43 -4.55 -6.75 9.16
CA ALA A 43 -3.65 -6.30 10.20
C ALA A 43 -4.33 -6.30 11.57
N VAL A 44 -3.62 -6.74 12.60
CA VAL A 44 -4.01 -6.65 14.00
C VAL A 44 -2.96 -5.83 14.74
N LEU A 45 -3.38 -4.77 15.41
CA LEU A 45 -2.51 -3.91 16.21
C LEU A 45 -2.34 -4.49 17.62
N SER A 46 -1.26 -4.11 18.29
CA SER A 46 -1.00 -4.54 19.68
C SER A 46 -2.03 -4.06 20.70
N ASP A 47 -2.86 -3.07 20.36
CA ASP A 47 -4.01 -2.62 21.16
C ASP A 47 -5.29 -3.44 20.92
N GLY A 48 -5.22 -4.44 20.03
CA GLY A 48 -6.35 -5.31 19.67
C GLY A 48 -7.19 -4.80 18.50
N THR A 49 -6.90 -3.62 17.94
CA THR A 49 -7.57 -3.09 16.74
C THR A 49 -7.35 -4.03 15.57
N LYS A 50 -8.41 -4.34 14.81
CA LYS A 50 -8.35 -5.25 13.66
C LYS A 50 -8.79 -4.57 12.39
N TYR A 51 -8.00 -4.74 11.34
CA TYR A 51 -8.30 -4.32 9.99
C TYR A 51 -8.67 -5.55 9.16
N VAL A 52 -9.88 -5.56 8.63
CA VAL A 52 -10.40 -6.69 7.84
C VAL A 52 -9.66 -6.84 6.52
N ASN A 53 -9.57 -8.07 6.01
CA ASN A 53 -8.98 -8.34 4.70
C ASN A 53 -9.97 -8.02 3.56
N PRO A 54 -9.73 -6.97 2.73
CA PRO A 54 -10.59 -6.68 1.59
C PRO A 54 -10.49 -7.77 0.52
N LYS A 55 -11.55 -8.57 0.36
CA LYS A 55 -11.60 -9.71 -0.56
C LYS A 55 -11.77 -9.37 -2.06
N TRP A 56 -11.80 -8.09 -2.39
CA TRP A 56 -12.05 -7.58 -3.74
C TRP A 56 -10.76 -7.20 -4.49
N LEU A 57 -9.62 -7.13 -3.79
CA LEU A 57 -8.31 -7.05 -4.41
C LEU A 57 -7.93 -8.46 -4.89
N ARG A 58 -8.00 -8.72 -6.20
CA ARG A 58 -7.61 -9.97 -6.86
C ARG A 58 -6.64 -9.69 -7.98
#